data_AF-A0A3M4SMI5-F1
#
_entry.id   AF-A0A3M4SMI5-F1
#
_cell.length_a   1.000
_cell.length_b   1.000
_cell.length_c   1.000
_cell.angle_alpha   90.00
_cell.angle_beta   90.00
_cell.angle_gamma   90.00
#
_symmetry.space_group_name_H-M   'P 1'
#
loop_
_entity.id
_entity.type
_entity.pdbx_description
1 polymer ?
#
loop_
_entity_poly.entity_id
_entity_poly.type
_entity_poly.pdbx_seq_one_letter_code
_entity_poly.pdbx_strand_id
1 'polypeptide(L)'
;METTQPQVTSQSALGKAVNYLAHNWSRIERYIEAGFLPIDNNAAERAIRPFAIGRKAWLFSDTPKGATASAQIYSLVETAKLNGQEPYTWLRHVLERLPHAASVKDYEALLPWNCSPEMPR
;
A
#
# COMPACT_ATOMS: atom_id res chain seq x y z
N MET A 1 7.21 -2.19 -29.35
CA MET A 1 6.03 -3.03 -29.04
C MET A 1 5.16 -3.26 -30.26
N GLU A 2 4.87 -2.20 -31.01
CA GLU A 2 4.00 -2.23 -32.20
C GLU A 2 4.49 -3.22 -33.28
N THR A 3 5.79 -3.46 -33.38
CA THR A 3 6.37 -4.42 -34.33
C THR A 3 6.22 -5.88 -33.90
N THR A 4 6.15 -6.16 -32.59
CA THR A 4 6.22 -7.52 -32.04
C THR A 4 4.83 -8.12 -31.76
N GLN A 5 3.86 -7.28 -31.35
CA GLN A 5 2.47 -7.71 -31.12
C GLN A 5 1.83 -8.46 -32.31
N PRO A 6 1.92 -7.98 -33.57
CA PRO A 6 1.31 -8.67 -34.70
C PRO A 6 2.01 -9.98 -35.08
N GLN A 7 3.20 -10.25 -34.54
CA GLN A 7 4.01 -11.42 -34.86
C GLN A 7 3.79 -12.60 -33.87
N VAL A 8 3.02 -12.40 -32.80
CA VAL A 8 2.75 -13.43 -31.79
C VAL A 8 1.26 -13.73 -31.69
N THR A 9 0.92 -15.02 -31.61
CA THR A 9 -0.48 -15.41 -31.42
C THR A 9 -0.94 -15.00 -30.03
N SER A 10 -2.03 -14.25 -29.93
CA SER A 10 -2.53 -13.63 -28.69
C SER A 10 -2.82 -14.64 -27.57
N GLN A 11 -3.18 -15.87 -27.92
CA GLN A 11 -3.49 -16.94 -26.96
C GLN A 11 -2.24 -17.67 -26.43
N SER A 12 -1.09 -17.55 -27.09
CA SER A 12 0.16 -18.14 -26.60
C SER A 12 0.64 -17.48 -25.31
N ALA A 13 1.47 -18.18 -24.52
CA ALA A 13 2.06 -17.60 -23.31
C ALA A 13 2.84 -16.31 -23.62
N LEU A 14 3.60 -16.30 -24.72
CA LEU A 14 4.33 -15.13 -25.20
C LEU A 14 3.37 -14.00 -25.62
N GLY A 15 2.32 -14.31 -26.37
CA GLY A 15 1.31 -13.32 -26.77
C GLY A 15 0.62 -12.67 -25.57
N LYS A 16 0.26 -13.45 -24.54
CA LYS A 16 -0.29 -12.93 -23.29
C LYS A 16 0.70 -12.00 -22.58
N ALA A 17 1.97 -12.36 -22.50
CA ALA A 17 3.01 -11.54 -21.87
C ALA A 17 3.25 -10.23 -22.62
N VAL A 18 3.34 -10.27 -23.95
CA VAL A 18 3.51 -9.08 -24.80
C VAL A 18 2.29 -8.15 -24.67
N ASN A 19 1.08 -8.70 -24.69
CA ASN A 19 -0.13 -7.94 -24.48
C ASN A 19 -0.17 -7.31 -23.09
N TYR A 20 0.17 -8.06 -22.03
CA TYR A 20 0.24 -7.54 -20.67
C TYR A 20 1.23 -6.37 -20.57
N LEU A 21 2.43 -6.53 -21.12
CA LEU A 21 3.46 -5.49 -21.14
C LEU A 21 2.93 -4.22 -21.82
N ALA A 22 2.26 -4.37 -22.97
CA ALA A 22 1.76 -3.22 -23.73
C ALA A 22 0.60 -2.48 -23.07
N HIS A 23 -0.38 -3.20 -22.50
CA HIS A 23 -1.49 -2.59 -21.78
C HIS A 23 -1.03 -1.85 -20.51
N ASN A 24 0.13 -2.23 -19.96
CA ASN A 24 0.67 -1.65 -18.74
C ASN A 24 1.91 -0.78 -18.98
N TRP A 25 2.29 -0.50 -20.23
CA TRP A 25 3.56 0.18 -20.53
C TRP A 25 3.69 1.52 -19.81
N SER A 26 2.64 2.35 -19.85
CA SER A 26 2.57 3.63 -19.15
C SER A 26 2.70 3.52 -17.63
N ARG A 27 2.37 2.36 -17.05
CA ARG A 27 2.57 2.08 -15.61
C ARG A 27 3.99 1.61 -15.33
N ILE A 28 4.54 0.80 -16.23
CA ILE A 28 5.88 0.22 -16.10
C ILE A 28 6.94 1.28 -16.28
N GLU A 29 6.77 2.24 -17.19
CA GLU A 29 7.75 3.30 -17.41
C GLU A 29 7.76 4.38 -16.31
N ARG A 30 6.83 4.37 -15.36
CA ARG A 30 6.78 5.44 -14.33
C ARG A 30 8.06 5.59 -13.52
N TYR A 31 8.86 4.53 -13.36
CA TYR A 31 10.12 4.63 -12.63
C TYR A 31 11.13 5.59 -13.29
N ILE A 32 10.99 5.88 -14.60
CA ILE A 32 11.84 6.85 -15.30
C ILE A 32 11.34 8.30 -15.14
N GLU A 33 10.14 8.52 -14.60
CA GLU A 33 9.59 9.87 -14.36
C GLU A 33 10.33 10.60 -13.24
N ALA A 34 10.87 9.87 -12.25
CA ALA A 34 11.60 10.45 -11.13
C ALA A 34 12.63 9.46 -10.54
N GLY A 35 13.85 9.93 -10.30
CA GLY A 35 14.97 9.07 -9.87
C GLY A 35 14.83 8.40 -8.50
N PHE A 36 13.85 8.79 -7.69
CA PHE A 36 13.54 8.14 -6.41
C PHE A 36 12.54 6.99 -6.54
N LEU A 37 11.92 6.80 -7.71
CA LEU A 37 10.99 5.71 -7.95
C LEU A 37 11.75 4.41 -8.27
N PRO A 38 11.50 3.31 -7.54
CA PRO A 38 12.13 2.03 -7.84
C PRO A 38 11.58 1.44 -9.15
N ILE A 39 12.42 0.69 -9.86
CA ILE A 39 12.02 -0.06 -11.07
C ILE A 39 11.04 -1.20 -10.77
N ASP A 40 10.99 -1.67 -9.53
CA ASP A 40 10.14 -2.76 -9.07
C ASP A 40 9.22 -2.31 -7.93
N ASN A 41 8.17 -3.10 -7.71
CA ASN A 41 7.18 -2.91 -6.65
C ASN A 41 7.45 -3.79 -5.42
N ASN A 42 8.67 -4.36 -5.27
CA ASN A 42 8.94 -5.39 -4.27
C ASN A 42 8.67 -4.91 -2.84
N ALA A 43 8.89 -3.62 -2.57
CA ALA A 43 8.58 -3.03 -1.27
C ALA A 43 7.08 -3.14 -0.93
N ALA A 44 6.21 -2.79 -1.88
CA ALA A 44 4.77 -2.90 -1.73
C ALA A 44 4.32 -4.38 -1.62
N GLU A 45 4.91 -5.27 -2.41
CA GLU A 45 4.60 -6.71 -2.36
C GLU A 45 5.01 -7.34 -1.02
N ARG A 46 6.15 -6.94 -0.46
CA ARG A 46 6.56 -7.36 0.88
C ARG A 46 5.62 -6.83 1.95
N ALA A 47 5.20 -5.57 1.86
CA ALA A 47 4.29 -4.95 2.83
C ALA A 47 2.90 -5.62 2.85
N ILE A 48 2.36 -6.02 1.69
CA ILE A 48 1.03 -6.66 1.61
C ILE A 48 1.07 -8.17 1.90
N ARG A 49 2.24 -8.82 1.85
CA ARG A 49 2.38 -10.27 2.04
C ARG A 49 1.74 -10.79 3.35
N PRO A 50 1.94 -10.19 4.54
CA PRO A 50 1.31 -10.64 5.77
C PRO A 50 -0.23 -10.68 5.68
N PHE A 51 -0.83 -9.66 5.07
CA PHE A 51 -2.27 -9.59 4.81
C PHE A 51 -2.73 -10.72 3.87
N ALA A 52 -2.00 -10.92 2.76
CA ALA A 52 -2.32 -11.94 1.76
C ALA A 52 -2.18 -13.38 2.28
N ILE A 53 -1.31 -13.61 3.26
CA ILE A 53 -1.17 -14.89 3.98
C ILE A 53 -2.30 -15.01 5.03
N GLY A 54 -2.50 -13.98 5.84
CA GLY A 54 -3.47 -13.95 6.94
C GLY A 54 -4.92 -14.14 6.50
N ARG A 55 -5.30 -13.66 5.31
CA ARG A 55 -6.67 -13.84 4.77
C ARG A 55 -7.16 -15.29 4.72
N LYS A 56 -6.25 -16.27 4.61
CA LYS A 56 -6.63 -17.70 4.62
C LYS A 56 -7.12 -18.16 6.00
N ALA A 57 -6.74 -17.47 7.07
CA ALA A 57 -7.12 -17.77 8.45
C ALA A 57 -8.33 -16.95 8.94
N TRP A 58 -8.79 -15.96 8.18
CA TRP A 58 -9.92 -15.11 8.55
C TRP A 58 -11.24 -15.71 8.08
N LEU A 59 -11.60 -16.86 8.67
CA LEU A 59 -12.73 -17.72 8.27
C LEU A 59 -14.11 -17.02 8.24
N PHE A 60 -14.24 -15.85 8.86
CA PHE A 60 -15.49 -15.08 8.95
C PHE A 60 -15.37 -13.65 8.41
N SER A 61 -14.31 -13.34 7.64
CA SER A 61 -14.14 -12.05 6.96
C SER A 61 -14.55 -12.16 5.49
N ASP A 62 -15.85 -12.11 5.23
CA ASP A 62 -16.45 -12.39 3.92
C ASP A 62 -17.16 -11.20 3.26
N THR A 63 -17.27 -10.06 3.96
CA THR A 63 -17.97 -8.89 3.42
C THR A 63 -17.03 -7.91 2.72
N PRO A 64 -17.46 -7.28 1.59
CA PRO A 64 -16.69 -6.20 0.95
C PRO A 64 -16.40 -5.03 1.89
N LYS A 65 -17.33 -4.69 2.78
CA LYS A 65 -17.14 -3.64 3.79
C LYS A 65 -16.02 -3.99 4.78
N GLY A 66 -15.98 -5.24 5.26
CA GLY A 66 -14.93 -5.73 6.14
C GLY A 66 -13.55 -5.75 5.46
N ALA A 67 -13.50 -6.10 4.17
CA ALA A 67 -12.27 -6.04 3.38
C ALA A 67 -11.74 -4.60 3.27
N THR A 68 -12.61 -3.63 2.97
CA THR A 68 -12.23 -2.21 2.90
C THR A 68 -11.74 -1.68 4.26
N ALA A 69 -12.46 -1.96 5.34
CA ALA A 69 -12.06 -1.54 6.68
C ALA A 69 -10.70 -2.13 7.09
N SER A 70 -10.49 -3.42 6.80
CA SER A 70 -9.20 -4.08 7.04
C SER A 70 -8.08 -3.40 6.24
N ALA A 71 -8.29 -3.16 4.94
CA ALA A 71 -7.30 -2.49 4.10
C ALA A 71 -6.92 -1.09 4.63
N GLN A 72 -7.87 -0.32 5.14
CA GLN A 72 -7.61 0.98 5.76
C GLN A 72 -6.72 0.84 7.01
N ILE A 73 -7.05 -0.08 7.92
CA ILE A 73 -6.29 -0.27 9.16
C ILE A 73 -4.86 -0.76 8.85
N TYR A 74 -4.71 -1.75 7.98
CA TYR A 74 -3.39 -2.23 7.57
C TYR A 74 -2.55 -1.13 6.89
N SER A 75 -3.18 -0.27 6.09
CA SER A 75 -2.49 0.86 5.48
C SER A 75 -1.95 1.83 6.53
N LEU A 76 -2.72 2.13 7.57
CA LEU A 76 -2.27 2.97 8.69
C LEU A 76 -1.10 2.34 9.45
N VAL A 77 -1.18 1.02 9.73
CA VAL A 77 -0.11 0.27 10.40
C VAL A 77 1.18 0.28 9.59
N GLU A 78 1.12 -0.02 8.29
CA GLU A 78 2.30 0.00 7.43
C GLU A 78 2.86 1.42 7.27
N THR A 79 2.00 2.45 7.24
CA THR A 79 2.45 3.85 7.23
C THR A 79 3.21 4.21 8.50
N ALA A 80 2.74 3.79 9.69
CA ALA A 80 3.46 3.99 10.94
C ALA A 80 4.85 3.34 10.91
N LYS A 81 4.93 2.06 10.50
CA LYS A 81 6.21 1.33 10.39
C LYS A 81 7.18 2.01 9.44
N LEU A 82 6.71 2.48 8.28
CA LEU A 82 7.53 3.18 7.29
C LEU A 82 8.11 4.50 7.83
N ASN A 83 7.46 5.11 8.82
CA ASN A 83 7.92 6.32 9.49
C ASN A 83 8.66 6.04 10.80
N GLY A 84 9.06 4.79 11.05
CA GLY A 84 9.81 4.40 12.25
C GLY A 84 8.99 4.37 13.54
N GLN A 85 7.67 4.45 13.45
CA GLN A 85 6.77 4.43 14.60
C GLN A 85 6.39 3.00 14.96
N GLU A 86 6.32 2.70 16.27
CA GLU A 86 5.67 1.49 16.76
C GLU A 86 4.15 1.65 16.57
N PRO A 87 3.48 0.76 15.78
CA PRO A 87 2.09 0.98 15.36
C PRO A 87 1.09 1.14 16.49
N TYR A 88 1.19 0.34 17.57
CA TYR A 88 0.26 0.42 18.69
C TYR A 88 0.38 1.77 19.41
N THR A 89 1.61 2.23 19.62
CA THR A 89 1.93 3.50 20.26
C THR A 89 1.42 4.69 19.49
N TRP A 90 1.65 4.70 18.17
CA TRP A 90 1.13 5.76 17.31
C TRP A 90 -0.40 5.74 17.20
N LEU A 91 -1.02 4.58 16.96
CA LEU A 91 -2.48 4.49 16.84
C LEU A 91 -3.19 4.95 18.11
N ARG A 92 -2.68 4.57 19.29
CA ARG A 92 -3.22 5.04 20.57
C ARG A 92 -3.10 6.56 20.70
N HIS A 93 -1.93 7.11 20.42
CA HIS A 93 -1.68 8.56 20.46
C HIS A 93 -2.66 9.33 19.57
N VAL A 94 -2.87 8.83 18.34
CA VAL A 94 -3.84 9.40 17.40
C VAL A 94 -5.25 9.30 17.96
N LEU A 95 -5.71 8.12 18.37
CA LEU A 95 -7.09 7.91 18.83
C LEU A 95 -7.43 8.70 20.11
N GLU A 96 -6.46 8.93 20.99
CA GLU A 96 -6.62 9.77 22.20
C GLU A 96 -6.77 11.26 21.86
N ARG A 97 -6.09 11.75 20.83
CA ARG A 97 -6.01 13.19 20.49
C ARG A 97 -6.96 13.60 19.37
N LEU A 98 -7.37 12.66 18.54
CA LEU A 98 -8.28 12.89 17.41
C LEU A 98 -9.59 13.58 17.82
N PRO A 99 -10.24 13.25 18.96
CA PRO A 99 -11.46 13.95 19.39
C PRO A 99 -11.25 15.43 19.73
N HIS A 100 -9.99 15.85 19.97
CA HIS A 100 -9.63 17.22 20.32
C HIS A 100 -9.13 18.03 19.12
N ALA A 101 -8.94 17.40 17.96
CA ALA A 101 -8.52 18.08 16.73
C ALA A 101 -9.68 18.87 16.12
N ALA A 102 -9.48 20.18 15.91
CA ALA A 102 -10.51 21.08 15.37
C ALA A 102 -10.08 21.78 14.06
N SER A 103 -8.79 21.72 13.72
CA SER A 103 -8.21 22.36 12.55
C SER A 103 -7.37 21.38 11.73
N VAL A 104 -7.12 21.72 10.46
CA VAL A 104 -6.22 20.95 9.57
C VAL A 104 -4.85 20.74 10.22
N LYS A 105 -4.32 21.77 10.88
CA LYS A 105 -3.04 21.72 11.58
C LYS A 105 -3.03 20.70 12.72
N ASP A 106 -4.16 20.55 13.43
CA ASP A 106 -4.27 19.56 14.51
C ASP A 106 -4.22 18.14 13.95
N TYR A 107 -4.89 17.88 12.83
CA TYR A 107 -4.82 16.58 12.15
C TYR A 107 -3.42 16.31 11.59
N GLU A 108 -2.78 17.31 11.00
CA GLU A 108 -1.40 17.20 10.49
C GLU A 108 -0.40 16.87 11.59
N ALA A 109 -0.58 17.42 12.79
CA ALA A 109 0.26 17.12 13.95
C ALA A 109 0.17 15.64 14.40
N LEU A 110 -0.91 14.94 14.06
CA LEU A 110 -1.12 13.52 14.39
C LEU A 110 -0.52 12.56 13.34
N LEU A 111 -0.02 13.09 12.22
CA LEU A 111 0.60 12.27 11.17
C LEU A 111 1.90 11.63 11.70
N PRO A 112 2.26 10.42 11.23
CA PRO A 112 3.34 9.63 11.83
C PRO A 112 4.74 10.24 11.62
N TRP A 113 4.89 11.19 10.68
CA TRP A 113 6.11 11.98 10.47
C TRP A 113 6.15 13.31 11.25
N ASN A 114 5.06 13.68 11.93
CA ASN A 114 4.92 14.95 12.65
C ASN A 114 4.80 14.76 14.18
N CYS A 115 4.83 13.52 14.68
CA CYS A 115 4.72 13.23 16.10
C CYS A 115 5.78 12.22 16.57
N SER A 116 6.05 12.21 17.87
CA SER A 116 6.93 11.25 18.54
C SER A 116 6.21 10.68 19.76
N PRO A 117 5.23 9.80 19.55
CA PRO A 117 4.42 9.22 20.61
C PRO A 117 5.27 8.29 21.49
N GLU A 118 5.15 8.44 22.81
CA GLU A 118 5.84 7.61 23.79
C GLU A 118 4.94 6.47 24.30
N MET A 119 5.56 5.35 24.66
CA MET A 119 4.88 4.27 25.37
C MET A 119 4.53 4.74 26.78
N PRO A 120 3.29 4.53 27.26
CA PRO A 120 2.97 4.71 28.68
C PRO A 120 3.86 3.79 29.52
N ARG A 121 4.44 4.33 30.59
CA ARG A 121 5.20 3.56 31.58
C ARG A 121 4.28 2.66 32.41
#